data_AF-A0A9D5RIE2-F1
#
_entry.id   AF-A0A9D5RIE2-F1
#
_cell.length_a   1.000
_cell.length_b   1.000
_cell.length_c   1.000
_cell.angle_alpha   90.00
_cell.angle_beta   90.00
_cell.angle_gamma   90.00
#
_symmetry.space_group_name_H-M   'P 1'
#
loop_
_entity.id
_entity.type
_entity.pdbx_description
1 polymer ?
#
loop_
_entity_poly.entity_id
_entity_poly.type
_entity_poly.pdbx_seq_one_letter_code
_entity_poly.pdbx_strand_id
1 'polypeptide(L)'
;MEPIRVEREIAPGKGGARGEFIQGDTPALLPGLIERYAGRVKLVYLDPPFQTGGKFVVRVKAGEEDWRKSRPSLTFPAYDDSMPREEYYAMMRTVLSGCRELLADDGMLFLHIDYRTTARMRLMLDEIFGEERFLNEIIWAYQSGGRSKRYFSRKHDTILFYAKTERYDFDQTDVMTVPDKPRDNHMRRHVDPDGRVYRSIKSGGKVYTYYDDEPVAPSDVWSDLSHIQQKDPQRTGYDTQKPLPLLDRIVKCASRRGELVADLFCGSGTTLEAAQMNGRAFLGVDRSPFTANILRRRLSAGGYALSVGEAAFPLEAEARVHTGVGFYRVTLAEPAFPQGALPEGLTGWDGVDGWSAGYVTDGDYRIMAQAVRTNRQPALPQTLDVPVYMGELCVAIYDVAGNSHYYRVPASSFNLA
;
A
#
# COMPACT_ATOMS: atom_id res chain seq x y z
N MET A 1 13.08 2.18 30.83
CA MET A 1 13.93 2.16 29.61
C MET A 1 14.18 3.59 29.15
N GLU A 2 15.21 3.83 28.35
CA GLU A 2 15.50 5.17 27.82
C GLU A 2 14.95 5.29 26.39
N PRO A 3 14.19 6.35 26.07
CA PRO A 3 13.75 6.56 24.70
C PRO A 3 14.91 6.94 23.78
N ILE A 4 14.86 6.50 22.53
CA ILE A 4 15.90 6.75 21.53
C ILE A 4 15.29 7.18 20.19
N ARG A 5 16.11 7.86 19.38
CA ARG A 5 15.75 8.21 18.01
C ARG A 5 16.19 7.11 17.05
N VAL A 6 15.30 6.75 16.14
CA VAL A 6 15.52 5.82 15.04
C VAL A 6 15.18 6.54 13.75
N GLU A 7 16.05 6.44 12.75
CA GLU A 7 15.80 7.04 11.44
C GLU A 7 14.90 6.14 10.59
N ARG A 8 15.08 4.83 10.73
CA ARG A 8 14.39 3.83 9.93
C ARG A 8 14.26 2.51 10.67
N GLU A 9 13.07 1.94 10.59
CA GLU A 9 12.76 0.57 11.02
C GLU A 9 12.99 -0.38 9.84
N ILE A 10 13.64 -1.52 10.06
CA ILE A 10 13.90 -2.52 9.03
C ILE A 10 13.39 -3.88 9.51
N ALA A 11 12.36 -4.40 8.83
CA ALA A 11 11.89 -5.77 8.96
C ALA A 11 12.52 -6.63 7.84
N PRO A 12 13.47 -7.53 8.15
CA PRO A 12 14.04 -8.41 7.14
C PRO A 12 13.05 -9.52 6.74
N GLY A 13 12.85 -9.71 5.43
CA GLY A 13 12.09 -10.83 4.88
C GLY A 13 13.00 -11.93 4.33
N LYS A 14 12.40 -13.02 3.81
CA LYS A 14 13.15 -14.04 3.06
C LYS A 14 13.85 -13.39 1.85
N GLY A 15 15.16 -13.19 1.97
CA GLY A 15 15.99 -12.51 0.96
C GLY A 15 16.13 -11.00 1.13
N GLY A 16 16.05 -10.47 2.35
CA GLY A 16 16.31 -9.05 2.69
C GLY A 16 15.07 -8.15 2.67
N ALA A 17 15.23 -6.89 3.11
CA ALA A 17 14.21 -5.86 2.94
C ALA A 17 14.06 -5.52 1.45
N ARG A 18 12.82 -5.52 0.94
CA ARG A 18 12.53 -5.34 -0.48
C ARG A 18 11.71 -4.09 -0.77
N GLY A 19 11.41 -3.26 0.20
CA GLY A 19 10.75 -1.98 -0.09
C GLY A 19 10.90 -0.99 1.05
N GLU A 20 10.62 0.27 0.75
CA GLU A 20 10.70 1.39 1.67
C GLU A 20 9.35 2.09 1.73
N PHE A 21 8.88 2.41 2.93
CA PHE A 21 7.81 3.38 3.15
C PHE A 21 8.39 4.60 3.87
N ILE A 22 7.99 5.79 3.45
CA ILE A 22 8.41 7.04 4.07
C ILE A 22 7.16 7.81 4.48
N GLN A 23 7.03 8.10 5.77
CA GLN A 23 5.95 8.93 6.25
C GLN A 23 6.26 10.40 5.98
N GLY A 24 5.37 11.10 5.27
CA GLY A 24 5.50 12.54 5.09
C GLY A 24 4.68 13.08 3.92
N ASP A 25 4.85 14.37 3.67
CA ASP A 25 4.21 15.07 2.57
C ASP A 25 4.99 14.86 1.27
N THR A 26 4.32 14.32 0.25
CA THR A 26 4.96 13.89 -1.01
C THR A 26 5.71 15.03 -1.71
N PRO A 27 5.14 16.23 -1.94
CA PRO A 27 5.87 17.35 -2.52
C PRO A 27 7.16 17.70 -1.77
N ALA A 28 7.14 17.69 -0.43
CA ALA A 28 8.29 18.01 0.39
C ALA A 28 9.40 16.95 0.32
N LEU A 29 9.03 15.67 0.18
CA LEU A 29 9.96 14.55 0.09
C LEU A 29 10.53 14.34 -1.31
N LEU A 30 9.85 14.85 -2.35
CA LEU A 30 10.16 14.58 -3.74
C LEU A 30 11.61 14.86 -4.16
N PRO A 31 12.27 15.96 -3.74
CA PRO A 31 13.68 16.19 -4.08
C PRO A 31 14.61 15.06 -3.60
N GLY A 32 14.46 14.60 -2.36
CA GLY A 32 15.26 13.51 -1.80
C GLY A 32 14.86 12.13 -2.34
N LEU A 33 13.64 11.98 -2.87
CA LEU A 33 13.27 10.79 -3.64
C LEU A 33 13.96 10.78 -5.00
N ILE A 34 13.95 11.90 -5.72
CA ILE A 34 14.61 12.04 -7.03
C ILE A 34 16.10 11.77 -6.90
N GLU A 35 16.77 12.34 -5.89
CA GLU A 35 18.18 12.09 -5.63
C GLU A 35 18.51 10.59 -5.49
N ARG A 36 17.64 9.81 -4.84
CA ARG A 36 17.86 8.38 -4.56
C ARG A 36 17.39 7.46 -5.70
N TYR A 37 16.34 7.84 -6.41
CA TYR A 37 15.55 6.93 -7.25
C TYR A 37 15.34 7.40 -8.70
N ALA A 38 15.88 8.55 -9.12
CA ALA A 38 15.76 9.03 -10.50
C ALA A 38 16.16 7.96 -11.52
N GLY A 39 15.31 7.76 -12.53
CA GLY A 39 15.56 6.79 -13.60
C GLY A 39 15.48 5.31 -13.18
N ARG A 40 14.98 4.98 -11.98
CA ARG A 40 15.04 3.61 -11.42
C ARG A 40 13.66 3.00 -11.14
N VAL A 41 12.60 3.80 -11.10
CA VAL A 41 11.24 3.30 -10.81
C VAL A 41 10.64 2.71 -12.07
N LYS A 42 10.20 1.46 -12.03
CA LYS A 42 9.58 0.80 -13.18
C LYS A 42 8.13 1.23 -13.38
N LEU A 43 7.39 1.23 -12.28
CA LEU A 43 5.96 1.51 -12.27
C LEU A 43 5.67 2.54 -11.20
N VAL A 44 5.00 3.61 -11.57
CA VAL A 44 4.36 4.51 -10.63
C VAL A 44 2.85 4.30 -10.73
N TYR A 45 2.20 3.98 -9.62
CA TYR A 45 0.75 4.06 -9.48
C TYR A 45 0.41 5.18 -8.51
N LEU A 46 -0.51 6.07 -8.87
CA LEU A 46 -0.96 7.16 -8.01
C LEU A 46 -2.47 7.13 -7.86
N ASP A 47 -2.92 7.27 -6.61
CA ASP A 47 -4.33 7.44 -6.22
C ASP A 47 -4.43 8.69 -5.31
N PRO A 48 -4.21 9.90 -5.86
CA PRO A 48 -4.24 11.14 -5.09
C PRO A 48 -5.67 11.45 -4.60
N PRO A 49 -5.85 12.44 -3.71
CA PRO A 49 -7.19 12.92 -3.33
C PRO A 49 -8.02 13.42 -4.54
N PHE A 50 -9.30 13.03 -4.66
CA PHE A 50 -10.12 13.30 -5.86
C PHE A 50 -10.84 14.66 -5.87
N GLN A 51 -10.50 15.60 -4.98
CA GLN A 51 -11.17 16.90 -4.86
C GLN A 51 -12.68 16.75 -4.60
N THR A 52 -13.01 15.80 -3.73
CA THR A 52 -14.40 15.51 -3.30
C THR A 52 -14.95 16.54 -2.34
N GLY A 53 -14.08 17.31 -1.66
CA GLY A 53 -14.44 18.19 -0.54
C GLY A 53 -14.70 17.44 0.77
N GLY A 54 -14.42 16.14 0.81
CA GLY A 54 -14.69 15.27 1.94
C GLY A 54 -13.55 15.25 2.98
N LYS A 55 -13.91 14.83 4.19
CA LYS A 55 -12.95 14.44 5.23
C LYS A 55 -12.96 12.93 5.36
N PHE A 56 -11.80 12.32 5.20
CA PHE A 56 -11.64 10.88 5.22
C PHE A 56 -10.98 10.43 6.51
N VAL A 57 -11.32 9.23 6.96
CA VAL A 57 -10.90 8.73 8.26
C VAL A 57 -10.24 7.35 8.17
N VAL A 58 -9.44 7.05 9.19
CA VAL A 58 -8.99 5.69 9.48
C VAL A 58 -9.77 5.19 10.69
N ARG A 59 -10.44 4.05 10.53
CA ARG A 59 -11.13 3.35 11.61
C ARG A 59 -10.19 2.31 12.20
N VAL A 60 -9.81 2.48 13.46
CA VAL A 60 -8.79 1.67 14.13
C VAL A 60 -9.46 0.78 15.18
N LYS A 61 -8.98 -0.44 15.29
CA LYS A 61 -9.35 -1.40 16.34
C LYS A 61 -8.37 -1.23 17.49
N ALA A 62 -8.88 -0.97 18.69
CA ALA A 62 -8.08 -0.80 19.90
C ALA A 62 -8.37 -1.92 20.89
N GLY A 63 -7.31 -2.46 21.49
CA GLY A 63 -7.42 -3.55 22.45
C GLY A 63 -7.94 -4.88 21.91
N GLU A 64 -7.90 -5.89 22.77
CA GLU A 64 -8.16 -7.27 22.36
C GLU A 64 -9.60 -7.48 21.89
N GLU A 65 -10.55 -6.78 22.51
CA GLU A 65 -11.97 -6.94 22.26
C GLU A 65 -12.36 -6.51 20.83
N ASP A 66 -11.88 -5.36 20.36
CA ASP A 66 -12.16 -4.86 19.00
C ASP A 66 -11.66 -5.83 17.94
N TRP A 67 -10.46 -6.39 18.15
CA TRP A 67 -9.87 -7.36 17.23
C TRP A 67 -10.61 -8.70 17.24
N ARG A 68 -11.03 -9.19 18.42
CA ARG A 68 -11.86 -10.40 18.54
C ARG A 68 -13.21 -10.24 17.87
N LYS A 69 -13.86 -9.08 18.01
CA LYS A 69 -15.15 -8.76 17.38
C LYS A 69 -15.03 -8.27 15.94
N SER A 70 -13.80 -8.06 15.46
CA SER A 70 -13.49 -7.41 14.18
C SER A 70 -14.25 -6.09 13.99
N ARG A 71 -14.37 -5.28 15.04
CA ARG A 71 -15.15 -4.04 15.06
C ARG A 71 -14.29 -2.89 15.58
N PRO A 72 -13.98 -1.86 14.77
CA PRO A 72 -13.20 -0.72 15.24
C PRO A 72 -14.02 0.14 16.21
N SER A 73 -13.40 0.58 17.31
CA SER A 73 -13.94 1.56 18.26
C SER A 73 -13.39 2.97 18.08
N LEU A 74 -12.25 3.12 17.39
CA LEU A 74 -11.59 4.41 17.17
C LEU A 74 -11.75 4.91 15.75
N THR A 75 -11.77 6.23 15.59
CA THR A 75 -11.79 6.92 14.29
C THR A 75 -10.88 8.12 14.33
N PHE A 76 -9.93 8.19 13.41
CA PHE A 76 -8.96 9.28 13.29
C PHE A 76 -9.04 9.94 11.92
N PRO A 77 -8.70 11.24 11.78
CA PRO A 77 -8.53 11.86 10.47
C PRO A 77 -7.43 11.16 9.66
N ALA A 78 -7.74 10.76 8.43
CA ALA A 78 -6.76 10.24 7.47
C ALA A 78 -6.21 11.36 6.59
N TYR A 79 -7.11 12.04 5.89
CA TYR A 79 -6.80 13.17 5.05
C TYR A 79 -8.03 14.06 4.81
N ASP A 80 -7.78 15.34 4.57
CA ASP A 80 -8.77 16.33 4.17
C ASP A 80 -8.61 16.61 2.66
N ASP A 81 -9.70 16.43 1.91
CA ASP A 81 -9.79 16.60 0.46
C ASP A 81 -10.53 17.89 0.09
N SER A 82 -10.37 18.94 0.91
CA SER A 82 -10.92 20.28 0.71
C SER A 82 -9.88 21.32 0.25
N MET A 83 -8.67 20.88 -0.10
CA MET A 83 -7.62 21.76 -0.64
C MET A 83 -8.17 22.58 -1.81
N PRO A 84 -7.92 23.90 -1.86
CA PRO A 84 -8.33 24.73 -2.99
C PRO A 84 -7.83 24.18 -4.32
N ARG A 85 -8.68 24.23 -5.34
CA ARG A 85 -8.43 23.56 -6.61
C ARG A 85 -7.10 23.94 -7.28
N GLU A 86 -6.73 25.22 -7.24
CA GLU A 86 -5.48 25.69 -7.83
C GLU A 86 -4.25 25.18 -7.08
N GLU A 87 -4.31 25.13 -5.74
CA GLU A 87 -3.26 24.54 -4.91
C GLU A 87 -3.14 23.03 -5.16
N TYR A 88 -4.27 22.33 -5.30
CA TYR A 88 -4.28 20.91 -5.65
C TYR A 88 -3.64 20.64 -7.02
N TYR A 89 -3.96 21.43 -8.04
CA TYR A 89 -3.34 21.28 -9.35
C TYR A 89 -1.85 21.67 -9.35
N ALA A 90 -1.44 22.67 -8.57
CA ALA A 90 -0.03 22.98 -8.39
C ALA A 90 0.73 21.82 -7.71
N MET A 91 0.15 21.25 -6.64
CA MET A 91 0.68 20.06 -5.98
C MET A 91 0.81 18.89 -6.96
N MET A 92 -0.24 18.58 -7.71
CA MET A 92 -0.23 17.48 -8.67
C MET A 92 0.78 17.71 -9.80
N ARG A 93 0.95 18.95 -10.28
CA ARG A 93 1.98 19.27 -11.27
C ARG A 93 3.38 18.95 -10.74
N THR A 94 3.67 19.36 -9.50
CA THR A 94 4.94 19.03 -8.83
C THR A 94 5.15 17.53 -8.75
N VAL A 95 4.15 16.80 -8.24
CA VAL A 95 4.24 15.34 -8.06
C VAL A 95 4.39 14.61 -9.39
N LEU A 96 3.56 14.90 -10.39
CA LEU A 96 3.61 14.25 -11.71
C LEU A 96 4.93 14.54 -12.44
N SER A 97 5.48 15.74 -12.30
CA SER A 97 6.81 16.07 -12.84
C SER A 97 7.89 15.22 -12.17
N GLY A 98 7.86 15.08 -10.85
CA GLY A 98 8.81 14.21 -10.16
C GLY A 98 8.60 12.73 -10.46
N CYS A 99 7.38 12.26 -10.67
CA CYS A 99 7.12 10.89 -11.13
C CYS A 99 7.82 10.61 -12.47
N ARG A 100 7.80 11.57 -13.41
CA ARG A 100 8.53 11.43 -14.67
C ARG A 100 10.05 11.28 -14.46
N GLU A 101 10.62 12.03 -13.53
CA GLU A 101 12.05 11.94 -13.18
C GLU A 101 12.41 10.62 -12.48
N LEU A 102 11.52 10.12 -11.61
CA LEU A 102 11.68 8.85 -10.91
C LEU A 102 11.65 7.64 -11.86
N LEU A 103 10.79 7.69 -12.88
CA LEU A 103 10.59 6.58 -13.80
C LEU A 103 11.87 6.25 -14.58
N ALA A 104 12.15 4.96 -14.74
CA ALA A 104 13.09 4.44 -15.72
C ALA A 104 12.60 4.74 -17.15
N ASP A 105 13.50 4.71 -18.14
CA ASP A 105 13.15 5.06 -19.53
C ASP A 105 12.08 4.14 -20.13
N ASP A 106 12.02 2.89 -19.68
CA ASP A 106 11.02 1.90 -20.02
C ASP A 106 9.89 1.76 -18.99
N GLY A 107 9.76 2.77 -18.12
CA GLY A 107 8.81 2.83 -17.04
C GLY A 107 7.47 3.45 -17.42
N MET A 108 6.47 3.20 -16.57
CA MET A 108 5.07 3.54 -16.82
C MET A 108 4.38 4.18 -15.61
N LEU A 109 3.42 5.05 -15.89
CA LEU A 109 2.58 5.74 -14.91
C LEU A 109 1.12 5.33 -15.08
N PHE A 110 0.48 4.98 -13.96
CA PHE A 110 -0.97 4.82 -13.84
C PHE A 110 -1.51 5.86 -12.85
N LEU A 111 -2.30 6.81 -13.33
CA LEU A 111 -2.93 7.83 -12.49
C LEU A 111 -4.43 7.55 -12.34
N HIS A 112 -4.84 7.12 -11.15
CA HIS A 112 -6.23 6.82 -10.81
C HIS A 112 -6.94 8.07 -10.29
N ILE A 113 -8.01 8.48 -10.96
CA ILE A 113 -8.77 9.70 -10.69
C ILE A 113 -10.25 9.53 -11.08
N ASP A 114 -11.10 10.48 -10.67
CA ASP A 114 -12.50 10.52 -11.07
C ASP A 114 -12.81 11.65 -12.07
N TYR A 115 -14.06 11.65 -12.54
CA TYR A 115 -14.62 12.60 -13.49
C TYR A 115 -14.39 14.09 -13.17
N ARG A 116 -14.08 14.47 -11.91
CA ARG A 116 -13.84 15.86 -11.51
C ARG A 116 -12.49 16.36 -12.00
N THR A 117 -11.50 15.48 -12.04
CA THR A 117 -10.10 15.85 -12.27
C THR A 117 -9.52 15.27 -13.56
N THR A 118 -10.13 14.21 -14.13
CA THR A 118 -9.63 13.50 -15.33
C THR A 118 -9.15 14.42 -16.45
N ALA A 119 -9.99 15.35 -16.91
CA ALA A 119 -9.64 16.21 -18.04
C ALA A 119 -8.44 17.13 -17.76
N ARG A 120 -8.32 17.65 -16.53
CA ARG A 120 -7.21 18.54 -16.15
C ARG A 120 -5.91 17.77 -15.96
N MET A 121 -6.00 16.58 -15.34
CA MET A 121 -4.84 15.70 -15.17
C MET A 121 -4.33 15.17 -16.50
N ARG A 122 -5.23 14.84 -17.43
CA ARG A 122 -4.87 14.41 -18.77
C ARG A 122 -4.01 15.46 -19.49
N LEU A 123 -4.50 16.70 -19.57
CA LEU A 123 -3.76 17.79 -20.21
C LEU A 123 -2.42 18.08 -19.51
N MET A 124 -2.40 18.02 -18.18
CA MET A 124 -1.17 18.19 -17.41
C MET A 124 -0.15 17.08 -17.69
N LEU A 125 -0.59 15.83 -17.84
CA LEU A 125 0.27 14.72 -18.23
C LEU A 125 0.76 14.87 -19.68
N ASP A 126 -0.08 15.32 -20.61
CA ASP A 126 0.35 15.61 -21.97
C ASP A 126 1.46 16.68 -22.01
N GLU A 127 1.37 17.73 -21.17
CA GLU A 127 2.43 18.74 -21.03
C GLU A 127 3.73 18.18 -20.43
N ILE A 128 3.64 17.24 -19.47
CA ILE A 128 4.80 16.73 -18.73
C ILE A 128 5.49 15.57 -19.46
N PHE A 129 4.70 14.61 -19.95
CA PHE A 129 5.19 13.39 -20.60
C PHE A 129 5.28 13.53 -22.12
N GLY A 130 4.41 14.35 -22.73
CA GLY A 130 4.16 14.36 -24.16
C GLY A 130 2.84 13.64 -24.47
N GLU A 131 2.01 14.22 -25.34
CA GLU A 131 0.73 13.65 -25.74
C GLU A 131 0.90 12.26 -26.40
N GLU A 132 1.98 12.08 -27.13
CA GLU A 132 2.32 10.84 -27.83
C GLU A 132 2.82 9.72 -26.89
N ARG A 133 3.01 10.03 -25.60
CA ARG A 133 3.29 9.07 -24.54
C ARG A 133 2.04 8.51 -23.86
N PHE A 134 0.87 9.08 -24.14
CA PHE A 134 -0.39 8.52 -23.68
C PHE A 134 -0.65 7.18 -24.37
N LEU A 135 -0.80 6.12 -23.58
CA LEU A 135 -1.07 4.78 -24.10
C LEU A 135 -2.57 4.50 -24.12
N ASN A 136 -3.26 4.67 -23.00
CA ASN A 136 -4.69 4.42 -22.93
C ASN A 136 -5.39 5.08 -21.73
N GLU A 137 -6.72 5.14 -21.80
CA GLU A 137 -7.62 5.47 -20.69
C GLU A 137 -8.33 4.20 -20.23
N ILE A 138 -8.10 3.79 -19.00
CA ILE A 138 -8.73 2.60 -18.43
C ILE A 138 -9.93 3.03 -17.59
N ILE A 139 -11.09 2.46 -17.90
CA ILE A 139 -12.35 2.68 -17.19
C ILE A 139 -12.55 1.55 -16.19
N TRP A 140 -12.38 1.83 -14.90
CA TRP A 140 -12.70 0.88 -13.85
C TRP A 140 -14.16 1.04 -13.44
N ALA A 141 -15.02 0.21 -14.02
CA ALA A 141 -16.46 0.24 -13.84
C ALA A 141 -16.92 -0.66 -12.69
N TYR A 142 -17.82 -0.16 -11.86
CA TYR A 142 -18.34 -0.85 -10.69
C TYR A 142 -19.86 -0.75 -10.60
N GLN A 143 -20.49 -1.80 -10.05
CA GLN A 143 -21.95 -1.88 -9.99
C GLN A 143 -22.55 -1.20 -8.76
N SER A 144 -21.75 -1.03 -7.70
CA SER A 144 -22.14 -0.39 -6.45
C SER A 144 -22.26 1.13 -6.56
N GLY A 145 -22.86 1.79 -5.56
CA GLY A 145 -23.00 3.25 -5.49
C GLY A 145 -24.39 3.79 -5.83
N GLY A 146 -24.60 5.08 -5.53
CA GLY A 146 -25.91 5.73 -5.63
C GLY A 146 -26.45 5.82 -7.07
N ARG A 147 -27.78 5.88 -7.19
CA ARG A 147 -28.48 6.11 -8.45
C ARG A 147 -29.00 7.54 -8.50
N SER A 148 -28.47 8.34 -9.42
CA SER A 148 -28.99 9.69 -9.67
C SER A 148 -30.31 9.61 -10.44
N LYS A 149 -31.26 10.49 -10.10
CA LYS A 149 -32.50 10.70 -10.88
C LYS A 149 -32.36 11.84 -11.91
N ARG A 150 -31.27 12.62 -11.86
CA ARG A 150 -31.08 13.84 -12.66
C ARG A 150 -30.11 13.67 -13.83
N TYR A 151 -29.22 12.68 -13.76
CA TYR A 151 -28.20 12.39 -14.77
C TYR A 151 -27.80 10.90 -14.65
N PHE A 152 -27.03 10.39 -15.62
CA PHE A 152 -26.56 9.00 -15.58
C PHE A 152 -25.71 8.74 -14.32
N SER A 153 -25.91 7.59 -13.70
CA SER A 153 -25.20 7.26 -12.47
C SER A 153 -23.71 7.13 -12.76
N ARG A 154 -22.89 7.81 -11.95
CA ARG A 154 -21.43 7.69 -12.02
C ARG A 154 -21.04 6.34 -11.45
N LYS A 155 -20.49 5.48 -12.30
CA LYS A 155 -20.28 4.05 -12.04
C LYS A 155 -18.88 3.60 -12.48
N HIS A 156 -17.96 4.54 -12.60
CA HIS A 156 -16.57 4.25 -12.90
C HIS A 156 -15.66 5.34 -12.37
N ASP A 157 -14.43 4.94 -12.12
CA ASP A 157 -13.27 5.82 -12.03
C ASP A 157 -12.42 5.63 -13.30
N THR A 158 -11.56 6.61 -13.58
CA THR A 158 -10.65 6.62 -14.73
C THR A 158 -9.23 6.39 -14.24
N ILE A 159 -8.46 5.56 -14.95
CA ILE A 159 -7.02 5.40 -14.75
C ILE A 159 -6.32 5.80 -16.04
N LEU A 160 -5.58 6.90 -16.01
CA LEU A 160 -4.77 7.35 -17.15
C LEU A 160 -3.46 6.57 -17.19
N PHE A 161 -3.11 6.04 -18.36
CA PHE A 161 -1.94 5.19 -18.55
C PHE A 161 -0.95 5.83 -19.53
N TYR A 162 0.26 6.13 -19.04
CA TYR A 162 1.35 6.74 -19.79
C TYR A 162 2.62 5.89 -19.71
N ALA A 163 3.42 5.93 -20.77
CA ALA A 163 4.83 5.54 -20.72
C ALA A 163 5.72 6.77 -20.49
N LYS A 164 6.92 6.59 -19.93
CA LYS A 164 7.90 7.68 -19.87
C LYS A 164 8.45 8.03 -21.26
N THR A 165 8.74 7.02 -22.07
CA THR A 165 9.29 7.16 -23.43
C THR A 165 8.53 6.30 -24.44
N GLU A 166 9.04 6.21 -25.67
CA GLU A 166 8.56 5.24 -26.68
C GLU A 166 8.93 3.79 -26.37
N ARG A 167 9.93 3.60 -25.51
CA ARG A 167 10.30 2.28 -24.99
C ARG A 167 9.50 2.07 -23.72
N TYR A 168 8.78 0.97 -23.62
CA TYR A 168 8.08 0.54 -22.41
C TYR A 168 7.90 -0.97 -22.41
N ASP A 169 7.83 -1.57 -21.22
CA ASP A 169 7.70 -3.02 -21.05
C ASP A 169 6.35 -3.38 -20.42
N PHE A 170 5.33 -3.51 -21.26
CA PHE A 170 3.98 -3.89 -20.86
C PHE A 170 3.67 -5.31 -21.33
N ASP A 171 3.25 -6.19 -20.41
CA ASP A 171 2.92 -7.59 -20.71
C ASP A 171 1.65 -8.04 -19.97
N GLN A 172 0.67 -8.57 -20.69
CA GLN A 172 -0.61 -8.99 -20.11
C GLN A 172 -0.69 -10.48 -19.83
N THR A 173 0.38 -11.23 -20.07
CA THR A 173 0.39 -12.71 -19.98
C THR A 173 -0.08 -13.21 -18.60
N ASP A 174 0.33 -12.53 -17.53
CA ASP A 174 0.00 -12.89 -16.14
C ASP A 174 -1.43 -12.50 -15.71
N VAL A 175 -2.20 -11.83 -16.56
CA VAL A 175 -3.56 -11.35 -16.25
C VAL A 175 -4.61 -11.80 -17.25
N MET A 176 -4.26 -12.72 -18.15
CA MET A 176 -5.21 -13.32 -19.09
C MET A 176 -6.30 -14.08 -18.32
N THR A 177 -7.57 -13.87 -18.66
CA THR A 177 -8.70 -14.53 -18.01
C THR A 177 -9.50 -15.34 -19.02
N VAL A 178 -10.01 -16.51 -18.60
CA VAL A 178 -10.96 -17.28 -19.42
C VAL A 178 -12.34 -16.65 -19.23
N PRO A 179 -13.06 -16.27 -20.30
CA PRO A 179 -14.40 -15.70 -20.17
C PRO A 179 -15.39 -16.66 -19.50
N ASP A 180 -16.09 -16.19 -18.46
CA ASP A 180 -17.16 -16.98 -17.79
C ASP A 180 -18.34 -17.29 -18.72
N LYS A 181 -18.50 -16.50 -19.78
CA LYS A 181 -19.57 -16.64 -20.77
C LYS A 181 -19.00 -16.47 -22.17
N PRO A 182 -19.53 -17.21 -23.15
CA PRO A 182 -19.26 -16.96 -24.56
C PRO A 182 -19.50 -15.48 -24.89
N ARG A 183 -18.63 -14.92 -25.73
CA ARG A 183 -18.82 -13.54 -26.21
C ARG A 183 -20.16 -13.44 -26.94
N ASP A 184 -21.02 -12.55 -26.44
CA ASP A 184 -22.25 -12.20 -27.15
C ASP A 184 -21.90 -11.22 -28.27
N ASN A 185 -21.74 -11.75 -29.47
CA ASN A 185 -21.47 -10.98 -30.67
C ASN A 185 -22.18 -11.61 -31.86
N HIS A 186 -22.31 -10.85 -32.94
CA HIS A 186 -22.96 -11.30 -34.16
C HIS A 186 -22.09 -12.23 -35.02
N MET A 187 -20.93 -12.69 -34.53
CA MET A 187 -20.08 -13.60 -35.30
C MET A 187 -20.68 -15.00 -35.31
N ARG A 188 -20.56 -15.67 -36.47
CA ARG A 188 -21.05 -17.02 -36.65
C ARG A 188 -20.30 -17.97 -35.70
N ARG A 189 -21.07 -18.74 -34.95
CA ARG A 189 -20.57 -19.79 -34.06
C ARG A 189 -20.26 -21.05 -34.87
N HIS A 190 -19.11 -21.63 -34.62
CA HIS A 190 -18.63 -22.88 -35.20
C HIS A 190 -18.18 -23.83 -34.08
N VAL A 191 -18.04 -25.12 -34.43
CA VAL A 191 -17.51 -26.16 -33.56
C VAL A 191 -16.44 -26.89 -34.35
N ASP A 192 -15.25 -27.04 -33.78
CA ASP A 192 -14.15 -27.78 -34.41
C ASP A 192 -14.30 -29.31 -34.22
N PRO A 193 -13.45 -30.14 -34.86
CA PRO A 193 -13.52 -31.60 -34.71
C PRO A 193 -13.34 -32.11 -33.27
N ASP A 194 -12.68 -31.34 -32.41
CA ASP A 194 -12.43 -31.67 -31.00
C ASP A 194 -13.59 -31.21 -30.09
N GLY A 195 -14.64 -30.61 -30.66
CA GLY A 195 -15.82 -30.14 -29.95
C GLY A 195 -15.68 -28.73 -29.35
N ARG A 196 -14.59 -28.01 -29.60
CA ARG A 196 -14.38 -26.66 -29.10
C ARG A 196 -15.16 -25.65 -29.92
N VAL A 197 -15.76 -24.70 -29.22
CA VAL A 197 -16.56 -23.64 -29.82
C VAL A 197 -15.66 -22.49 -30.21
N TYR A 198 -15.76 -22.05 -31.46
CA TYR A 198 -15.05 -20.87 -31.93
C TYR A 198 -15.95 -19.95 -32.76
N ARG A 199 -15.50 -18.71 -32.91
CA ARG A 199 -16.09 -17.68 -33.76
C ARG A 199 -15.02 -17.22 -34.75
N SER A 200 -15.43 -16.89 -35.97
CA SER A 200 -14.49 -16.37 -36.96
C SER A 200 -15.01 -15.15 -37.70
N ILE A 201 -14.09 -14.27 -38.09
CA ILE A 201 -14.37 -13.11 -38.94
C ILE A 201 -13.31 -12.99 -40.01
N LYS A 202 -13.72 -12.62 -41.23
CA LYS A 202 -12.79 -12.28 -42.30
C LYS A 202 -12.63 -10.76 -42.35
N SER A 203 -11.40 -10.28 -42.16
CA SER A 203 -11.07 -8.86 -42.23
C SER A 203 -9.75 -8.68 -42.95
N GLY A 204 -9.68 -7.75 -43.92
CA GLY A 204 -8.48 -7.49 -44.72
C GLY A 204 -7.94 -8.74 -45.45
N GLY A 205 -8.82 -9.66 -45.85
CA GLY A 205 -8.44 -10.92 -46.51
C GLY A 205 -7.96 -12.04 -45.57
N LYS A 206 -7.70 -11.75 -44.29
CA LYS A 206 -7.32 -12.74 -43.27
C LYS A 206 -8.54 -13.22 -42.49
N VAL A 207 -8.54 -14.50 -42.12
CA VAL A 207 -9.55 -15.09 -41.22
C VAL A 207 -8.97 -15.08 -39.81
N TYR A 208 -9.71 -14.49 -38.87
CA TYR A 208 -9.39 -14.49 -37.45
C TYR A 208 -10.34 -15.45 -36.75
N THR A 209 -9.79 -16.39 -35.98
CA THR A 209 -10.52 -17.38 -35.20
C THR A 209 -10.34 -17.08 -33.72
N TYR A 210 -11.44 -17.10 -32.96
CA TYR A 210 -11.46 -16.86 -31.52
C TYR A 210 -12.20 -18.02 -30.86
N TYR A 211 -11.51 -18.78 -30.02
CA TYR A 211 -12.17 -19.82 -29.24
C TYR A 211 -12.79 -19.25 -27.97
N ASP A 212 -13.90 -19.84 -27.54
CA ASP A 212 -14.65 -19.37 -26.38
C ASP A 212 -13.98 -19.72 -25.05
N ASP A 213 -13.14 -20.75 -25.05
CA ASP A 213 -12.39 -21.27 -23.92
C ASP A 213 -10.96 -20.71 -23.82
N GLU A 214 -10.54 -19.89 -24.79
CA GLU A 214 -9.21 -19.30 -24.79
C GLU A 214 -9.12 -18.14 -23.79
N PRO A 215 -8.02 -18.07 -23.02
CA PRO A 215 -7.74 -16.90 -22.20
C PRO A 215 -7.66 -15.64 -23.05
N VAL A 216 -8.26 -14.56 -22.56
CA VAL A 216 -8.27 -13.25 -23.22
C VAL A 216 -7.62 -12.22 -22.32
N ALA A 217 -6.89 -11.29 -22.94
CA ALA A 217 -6.37 -10.14 -22.22
C ALA A 217 -7.53 -9.25 -21.76
N PRO A 218 -7.46 -8.65 -20.56
CA PRO A 218 -8.45 -7.65 -20.16
C PRO A 218 -8.43 -6.48 -21.15
N SER A 219 -9.61 -5.94 -21.49
CA SER A 219 -9.70 -4.69 -22.24
C SER A 219 -9.35 -3.50 -21.33
N ASP A 220 -9.50 -2.28 -21.83
CA ASP A 220 -9.41 -1.04 -21.06
C ASP A 220 -10.69 -0.69 -20.30
N VAL A 221 -11.74 -1.53 -20.36
CA VAL A 221 -12.96 -1.37 -19.56
C VAL A 221 -13.07 -2.51 -18.56
N TRP A 222 -12.63 -2.26 -17.33
CA TRP A 222 -12.59 -3.25 -16.26
C TRP A 222 -13.89 -3.23 -15.48
N SER A 223 -14.73 -4.24 -15.70
CA SER A 223 -16.04 -4.41 -15.03
C SER A 223 -16.11 -5.65 -14.15
N ASP A 224 -15.07 -6.47 -14.18
CA ASP A 224 -14.90 -7.71 -13.45
C ASP A 224 -14.31 -7.50 -12.04
N LEU A 225 -13.75 -6.31 -11.79
CA LEU A 225 -13.18 -5.91 -10.52
C LEU A 225 -14.17 -5.02 -9.76
N SER A 226 -14.74 -5.51 -8.67
CA SER A 226 -15.67 -4.73 -7.83
C SER A 226 -14.96 -3.96 -6.72
N HIS A 227 -15.63 -2.93 -6.20
CA HIS A 227 -15.27 -2.32 -4.93
C HIS A 227 -15.23 -3.33 -3.78
N ILE A 228 -14.38 -3.06 -2.80
CA ILE A 228 -14.30 -3.87 -1.58
C ILE A 228 -15.63 -3.81 -0.82
N GLN A 229 -16.20 -4.95 -0.47
CA GLN A 229 -17.41 -5.02 0.34
C GLN A 229 -17.14 -4.64 1.80
N GLN A 230 -18.13 -4.13 2.54
CA GLN A 230 -17.92 -3.64 3.92
C GLN A 230 -17.35 -4.69 4.91
N LYS A 231 -17.64 -5.97 4.70
CA LYS A 231 -17.19 -7.08 5.56
C LYS A 231 -16.02 -7.87 4.96
N ASP A 232 -15.42 -7.37 3.87
CA ASP A 232 -14.31 -8.05 3.22
C ASP A 232 -13.09 -8.11 4.16
N PRO A 233 -12.47 -9.30 4.37
CA PRO A 233 -11.29 -9.46 5.22
C PRO A 233 -10.09 -8.59 4.83
N GLN A 234 -9.98 -8.14 3.58
CA GLN A 234 -8.86 -7.31 3.12
C GLN A 234 -8.92 -5.86 3.64
N ARG A 235 -10.03 -5.44 4.26
CA ARG A 235 -10.22 -4.08 4.76
C ARG A 235 -9.29 -3.76 5.92
N THR A 236 -8.64 -2.61 5.83
CA THR A 236 -7.76 -2.07 6.88
C THR A 236 -8.47 -1.13 7.84
N GLY A 237 -9.59 -0.56 7.41
CA GLY A 237 -10.25 0.55 8.10
C GLY A 237 -9.87 1.93 7.55
N TYR A 238 -8.89 2.02 6.63
CA TYR A 238 -8.57 3.23 5.89
C TYR A 238 -9.66 3.49 4.85
N ASP A 239 -10.25 4.70 4.85
CA ASP A 239 -11.22 5.09 3.83
C ASP A 239 -10.62 5.01 2.42
N THR A 240 -11.48 4.93 1.39
CA THR A 240 -11.08 4.92 -0.03
C THR A 240 -10.09 3.83 -0.48
N GLN A 241 -9.77 2.85 0.38
CA GLN A 241 -8.96 1.68 0.06
C GLN A 241 -9.39 1.02 -1.26
N LYS A 242 -8.45 0.88 -2.20
CA LYS A 242 -8.64 0.18 -3.47
C LYS A 242 -8.51 -1.33 -3.30
N PRO A 243 -9.26 -2.14 -4.07
CA PRO A 243 -9.24 -3.60 -3.95
C PRO A 243 -7.93 -4.19 -4.45
N LEU A 244 -7.34 -5.11 -3.70
CA LEU A 244 -6.06 -5.72 -4.05
C LEU A 244 -6.00 -6.28 -5.49
N PRO A 245 -7.03 -7.01 -6.01
CA PRO A 245 -7.02 -7.50 -7.39
C PRO A 245 -6.85 -6.41 -8.47
N LEU A 246 -7.27 -5.17 -8.20
CA LEU A 246 -7.08 -4.04 -9.13
C LEU A 246 -5.60 -3.66 -9.24
N LEU A 247 -4.93 -3.50 -8.11
CA LEU A 247 -3.52 -3.13 -8.08
C LEU A 247 -2.63 -4.30 -8.51
N ASP A 248 -3.01 -5.53 -8.17
CA ASP A 248 -2.34 -6.76 -8.60
C ASP A 248 -2.31 -6.87 -10.14
N ARG A 249 -3.43 -6.57 -10.81
CA ARG A 249 -3.50 -6.49 -12.28
C ARG A 249 -2.49 -5.50 -12.84
N ILE A 250 -2.49 -4.26 -12.32
CA ILE A 250 -1.58 -3.19 -12.80
C ILE A 250 -0.12 -3.58 -12.58
N VAL A 251 0.23 -4.05 -11.37
CA VAL A 251 1.60 -4.44 -11.02
C VAL A 251 2.11 -5.57 -11.90
N LYS A 252 1.29 -6.60 -12.16
CA LYS A 252 1.66 -7.71 -13.04
C LYS A 252 1.90 -7.24 -14.47
N CYS A 253 1.06 -6.33 -14.98
CA CYS A 253 1.19 -5.88 -16.36
C CYS A 253 2.42 -5.01 -16.61
N ALA A 254 2.72 -4.13 -15.66
CA ALA A 254 3.65 -3.03 -15.86
C ALA A 254 4.96 -3.16 -15.07
N SER A 255 5.25 -4.34 -14.51
CA SER A 255 6.53 -4.62 -13.81
C SER A 255 6.86 -6.11 -13.77
N ARG A 256 8.13 -6.42 -13.45
CA ARG A 256 8.73 -7.75 -13.32
C ARG A 256 9.32 -7.93 -11.92
N ARG A 257 9.59 -9.18 -11.56
CA ARG A 257 10.19 -9.53 -10.26
C ARG A 257 11.52 -8.78 -10.06
N GLY A 258 11.71 -8.21 -8.88
CA GLY A 258 12.89 -7.42 -8.53
C GLY A 258 12.84 -5.95 -8.96
N GLU A 259 11.92 -5.55 -9.85
CA GLU A 259 11.75 -4.16 -10.25
C GLU A 259 11.03 -3.33 -9.19
N LEU A 260 11.20 -2.01 -9.25
CA LEU A 260 10.70 -1.06 -8.25
C LEU A 260 9.34 -0.48 -8.64
N VAL A 261 8.34 -0.68 -7.78
CA VAL A 261 7.00 -0.09 -7.90
C VAL A 261 6.84 1.05 -6.88
N ALA A 262 6.48 2.24 -7.31
CA ALA A 262 6.26 3.39 -6.43
C ALA A 262 4.78 3.78 -6.33
N ASP A 263 4.36 4.15 -5.14
CA ASP A 263 3.08 4.78 -4.85
C ASP A 263 3.28 5.93 -3.86
N LEU A 264 3.15 7.16 -4.36
CA LEU A 264 3.42 8.36 -3.58
C LEU A 264 2.18 8.89 -2.84
N PHE A 265 1.06 8.16 -2.88
CA PHE A 265 -0.16 8.42 -2.11
C PHE A 265 -0.72 7.10 -1.58
N CYS A 266 0.15 6.29 -0.97
CA CYS A 266 -0.11 4.86 -0.83
C CYS A 266 -1.23 4.51 0.17
N GLY A 267 -1.58 5.42 1.10
CA GLY A 267 -2.67 5.26 2.06
C GLY A 267 -2.69 3.89 2.73
N SER A 268 -3.71 3.09 2.42
CA SER A 268 -3.84 1.70 2.91
C SER A 268 -2.71 0.72 2.51
N GLY A 269 -1.79 1.12 1.62
CA GLY A 269 -0.65 0.33 1.19
C GLY A 269 -1.00 -0.79 0.18
N THR A 270 -2.13 -0.71 -0.52
CA THR A 270 -2.60 -1.80 -1.40
C THR A 270 -1.64 -2.05 -2.57
N THR A 271 -1.09 -1.00 -3.17
CA THR A 271 -0.08 -1.10 -4.24
C THR A 271 1.20 -1.76 -3.74
N LEU A 272 1.64 -1.41 -2.52
CA LEU A 272 2.86 -1.95 -1.92
C LEU A 272 2.71 -3.43 -1.59
N GLU A 273 1.53 -3.82 -1.07
CA GLU A 273 1.16 -5.21 -0.83
C GLU A 273 1.17 -6.02 -2.14
N ALA A 274 0.56 -5.49 -3.21
CA ALA A 274 0.57 -6.09 -4.55
C ALA A 274 2.00 -6.24 -5.09
N ALA A 275 2.86 -5.23 -4.95
CA ALA A 275 4.27 -5.31 -5.35
C ALA A 275 5.00 -6.44 -4.58
N GLN A 276 4.90 -6.43 -3.25
CA GLN A 276 5.60 -7.38 -2.40
C GLN A 276 5.18 -8.84 -2.68
N MET A 277 3.88 -9.13 -2.78
CA MET A 277 3.41 -10.50 -3.03
C MET A 277 3.87 -11.05 -4.37
N ASN A 278 4.04 -10.15 -5.34
CA ASN A 278 4.53 -10.47 -6.67
C ASN A 278 6.07 -10.48 -6.75
N GLY A 279 6.78 -10.26 -5.65
CA GLY A 279 8.24 -10.28 -5.59
C GLY A 279 8.90 -9.07 -6.24
N ARG A 280 8.18 -7.95 -6.35
CA ARG A 280 8.71 -6.64 -6.75
C ARG A 280 9.22 -5.90 -5.51
N ALA A 281 10.14 -4.96 -5.72
CA ALA A 281 10.46 -3.98 -4.71
C ALA A 281 9.42 -2.86 -4.69
N PHE A 282 9.32 -2.11 -3.58
CA PHE A 282 8.38 -1.00 -3.51
C PHE A 282 8.94 0.27 -2.86
N LEU A 283 8.36 1.41 -3.22
CA LEU A 283 8.54 2.72 -2.59
C LEU A 283 7.17 3.32 -2.29
N GLY A 284 6.82 3.47 -1.01
CA GLY A 284 5.57 4.07 -0.57
C GLY A 284 5.79 5.41 0.11
N VAL A 285 4.92 6.38 -0.16
CA VAL A 285 4.83 7.62 0.63
C VAL A 285 3.39 7.87 1.05
N ASP A 286 3.20 8.26 2.30
CA ASP A 286 1.93 8.77 2.80
C ASP A 286 2.15 9.64 4.04
N ARG A 287 1.34 10.68 4.21
CA ARG A 287 1.43 11.56 5.39
C ARG A 287 0.86 10.93 6.67
N SER A 288 -0.02 9.95 6.52
CA SER A 288 -0.78 9.37 7.61
C SER A 288 0.10 8.45 8.47
N PRO A 289 0.21 8.68 9.78
CA PRO A 289 0.97 7.79 10.67
C PRO A 289 0.36 6.38 10.73
N PHE A 290 -0.95 6.26 10.52
CA PHE A 290 -1.67 4.98 10.53
C PHE A 290 -1.22 4.03 9.41
N THR A 291 -0.69 4.57 8.32
CA THR A 291 -0.17 3.78 7.20
C THR A 291 0.94 2.84 7.66
N ALA A 292 1.86 3.29 8.52
CA ALA A 292 2.93 2.45 9.04
C ALA A 292 2.40 1.22 9.77
N ASN A 293 1.42 1.39 10.66
CA ASN A 293 0.80 0.27 11.37
C ASN A 293 0.08 -0.70 10.44
N ILE A 294 -0.62 -0.17 9.42
CA ILE A 294 -1.27 -0.98 8.40
C ILE A 294 -0.23 -1.81 7.63
N LEU A 295 0.89 -1.19 7.24
CA LEU A 295 1.98 -1.85 6.51
C LEU A 295 2.66 -2.94 7.36
N ARG A 296 2.91 -2.70 8.66
CA ARG A 296 3.46 -3.74 9.55
C ARG A 296 2.62 -5.03 9.54
N ARG A 297 1.29 -4.91 9.53
CA ARG A 297 0.39 -6.06 9.40
C ARG A 297 0.43 -6.69 8.01
N ARG A 298 0.22 -5.89 6.97
CA ARG A 298 0.08 -6.36 5.58
C ARG A 298 1.36 -6.97 5.04
N LEU A 299 2.50 -6.38 5.39
CA LEU A 299 3.80 -6.74 4.87
C LEU A 299 4.57 -7.67 5.79
N SER A 300 4.00 -8.08 6.93
CA SER A 300 4.63 -8.95 7.94
C SER A 300 5.28 -10.23 7.41
N ALA A 301 4.82 -10.75 6.27
CA ALA A 301 5.38 -11.95 5.64
C ALA A 301 6.60 -11.69 4.74
N GLY A 302 6.88 -10.42 4.40
CA GLY A 302 7.97 -9.99 3.54
C GLY A 302 8.89 -8.99 4.22
N GLY A 303 9.93 -8.58 3.50
CA GLY A 303 10.92 -7.65 4.02
C GLY A 303 10.62 -6.21 3.62
N TYR A 304 10.65 -5.29 4.56
CA TYR A 304 10.37 -3.88 4.34
C TYR A 304 11.19 -2.98 5.26
N ALA A 305 11.31 -1.71 4.88
CA ALA A 305 11.84 -0.64 5.71
C ALA A 305 10.77 0.46 5.85
N LEU A 306 10.62 1.01 7.05
CA LEU A 306 9.73 2.13 7.33
C LEU A 306 10.57 3.29 7.90
N SER A 307 10.55 4.42 7.20
CA SER A 307 11.12 5.69 7.64
C SER A 307 9.97 6.52 8.20
N VAL A 308 9.69 6.38 9.50
CA VAL A 308 8.61 7.09 10.19
C VAL A 308 9.18 8.27 10.97
N GLY A 309 8.47 9.41 10.94
CA GLY A 309 8.85 10.61 11.67
C GLY A 309 8.83 10.42 13.19
N GLU A 310 9.40 11.39 13.91
CA GLU A 310 9.52 11.35 15.37
C GLU A 310 8.15 11.27 16.07
N ALA A 311 8.04 10.40 17.07
CA ALA A 311 7.00 10.51 18.09
C ALA A 311 7.51 11.40 19.23
N ALA A 312 6.62 12.24 19.79
CA ALA A 312 6.94 13.06 20.95
C ALA A 312 6.99 12.21 22.23
N PHE A 313 8.14 12.19 22.89
CA PHE A 313 8.35 11.61 24.23
C PHE A 313 7.70 12.50 25.31
N PRO A 314 7.08 11.93 26.37
CA PRO A 314 7.64 10.84 27.19
C PRO A 314 6.67 9.67 27.46
N LEU A 315 6.98 8.50 26.93
CA LEU A 315 6.38 7.25 27.37
C LEU A 315 7.34 6.52 28.31
N GLU A 316 6.78 5.80 29.29
CA GLU A 316 7.54 4.93 30.18
C GLU A 316 7.36 3.48 29.73
N ALA A 317 8.46 2.83 29.35
CA ALA A 317 8.51 1.43 29.02
C ALA A 317 9.51 0.70 29.92
N GLU A 318 9.16 -0.53 30.32
CA GLU A 318 10.00 -1.43 31.08
C GLU A 318 10.00 -2.81 30.41
N ALA A 319 11.14 -3.50 30.46
CA ALA A 319 11.21 -4.91 30.07
C ALA A 319 12.23 -5.66 30.91
N ARG A 320 12.03 -6.98 30.97
CA ARG A 320 12.96 -7.95 31.54
C ARG A 320 13.52 -8.81 30.42
N VAL A 321 14.79 -9.19 30.55
CA VAL A 321 15.50 -10.01 29.57
C VAL A 321 16.06 -11.25 30.25
N HIS A 322 15.61 -12.41 29.80
CA HIS A 322 16.21 -13.70 30.16
C HIS A 322 17.08 -14.20 29.02
N THR A 323 18.32 -14.58 29.33
CA THR A 323 19.27 -15.08 28.33
C THR A 323 19.05 -16.57 28.09
N GLY A 324 18.74 -16.94 26.84
CA GLY A 324 18.71 -18.32 26.36
C GLY A 324 19.92 -18.62 25.48
N VAL A 325 20.04 -19.88 25.03
CA VAL A 325 21.11 -20.27 24.10
C VAL A 325 20.80 -19.71 22.71
N GLY A 326 21.52 -18.67 22.29
CA GLY A 326 21.39 -18.05 20.97
C GLY A 326 20.22 -17.06 20.82
N PHE A 327 19.48 -16.77 21.89
CA PHE A 327 18.40 -15.78 21.89
C PHE A 327 18.27 -15.08 23.25
N TYR A 328 17.66 -13.89 23.23
CA TYR A 328 17.13 -13.19 24.39
C TYR A 328 15.62 -13.35 24.42
N ARG A 329 15.08 -13.77 25.56
CA ARG A 329 13.65 -13.71 25.82
C ARG A 329 13.32 -12.37 26.46
N VAL A 330 12.71 -11.49 25.68
CA VAL A 330 12.36 -10.13 26.10
C VAL A 330 10.89 -10.13 26.52
N THR A 331 10.61 -9.77 27.77
CA THR A 331 9.26 -9.62 28.31
C THR A 331 8.99 -8.16 28.59
N LEU A 332 8.08 -7.54 27.83
CA LEU A 332 7.68 -6.15 28.01
C LEU A 332 6.65 -6.06 29.15
N ALA A 333 6.85 -5.10 30.06
CA ALA A 333 5.85 -4.76 31.05
C ALA A 333 4.65 -4.04 30.40
N GLU A 334 3.62 -3.75 31.17
CA GLU A 334 2.49 -2.99 30.66
C GLU A 334 2.91 -1.55 30.28
N PRO A 335 2.70 -1.11 29.02
CA PRO A 335 3.13 0.22 28.58
C PRO A 335 2.32 1.34 29.23
N ALA A 336 3.01 2.39 29.68
CA ALA A 336 2.37 3.61 30.17
C ALA A 336 2.42 4.72 29.12
N PHE A 337 1.30 5.42 28.94
CA PHE A 337 1.15 6.49 27.97
C PHE A 337 0.99 7.84 28.68
N PRO A 338 1.65 8.91 28.20
CA PRO A 338 1.45 10.24 28.74
C PRO A 338 0.00 10.68 28.53
N GLN A 339 -0.46 11.56 29.42
CA GLN A 339 -1.83 12.05 29.39
C GLN A 339 -2.14 12.70 28.03
N GLY A 340 -3.21 12.24 27.38
CA GLY A 340 -3.65 12.75 26.06
C GLY A 340 -2.95 12.12 24.86
N ALA A 341 -1.99 11.20 25.05
CA ALA A 341 -1.36 10.48 23.95
C ALA A 341 -2.30 9.48 23.25
N LEU A 342 -3.26 8.95 24.00
CA LEU A 342 -4.29 8.03 23.51
C LEU A 342 -5.69 8.64 23.70
N PRO A 343 -6.68 8.20 22.91
CA PRO A 343 -8.08 8.47 23.18
C PRO A 343 -8.50 8.08 24.61
N GLU A 344 -9.46 8.82 25.16
CA GLU A 344 -9.94 8.61 26.53
C GLU A 344 -10.40 7.17 26.77
N GLY A 345 -9.98 6.59 27.90
CA GLY A 345 -10.31 5.22 28.30
C GLY A 345 -9.36 4.14 27.77
N LEU A 346 -8.40 4.46 26.90
CA LEU A 346 -7.37 3.51 26.45
C LEU A 346 -6.09 3.64 27.28
N THR A 347 -5.66 2.52 27.85
CA THR A 347 -4.44 2.42 28.66
C THR A 347 -3.76 1.07 28.42
N GLY A 348 -2.51 0.95 28.85
CA GLY A 348 -1.81 -0.33 28.84
C GLY A 348 -1.77 -1.00 27.48
N TRP A 349 -1.93 -2.32 27.47
CA TRP A 349 -1.90 -3.10 26.24
C TRP A 349 -2.99 -2.75 25.23
N ASP A 350 -4.13 -2.19 25.67
CA ASP A 350 -5.21 -1.83 24.74
C ASP A 350 -4.88 -0.60 23.88
N GLY A 351 -3.95 0.23 24.34
CA GLY A 351 -3.36 1.32 23.56
C GLY A 351 -2.31 0.87 22.53
N VAL A 352 -1.94 -0.41 22.52
CA VAL A 352 -0.86 -0.96 21.68
C VAL A 352 -1.45 -1.75 20.51
N ASP A 353 -1.07 -1.36 19.31
CA ASP A 353 -1.44 -2.02 18.05
C ASP A 353 -0.44 -3.14 17.69
N GLY A 354 0.81 -2.96 18.11
CA GLY A 354 1.85 -3.98 18.05
C GLY A 354 3.13 -3.52 18.76
N TRP A 355 4.08 -4.42 18.89
CA TRP A 355 5.41 -4.11 19.38
C TRP A 355 6.46 -5.04 18.78
N SER A 356 7.71 -4.63 18.83
CA SER A 356 8.83 -5.43 18.34
C SER A 356 10.03 -5.32 19.25
N ALA A 357 10.95 -6.26 19.09
CA ALA A 357 12.27 -6.24 19.69
C ALA A 357 13.32 -6.51 18.61
N GLY A 358 14.45 -5.81 18.72
CA GLY A 358 15.43 -5.75 17.67
C GLY A 358 16.70 -5.05 18.10
N TYR A 359 17.54 -4.68 17.14
CA TYR A 359 18.83 -4.06 17.39
C TYR A 359 18.96 -2.76 16.62
N VAL A 360 19.48 -1.73 17.28
CA VAL A 360 19.88 -0.49 16.63
C VAL A 360 21.34 -0.56 16.22
N THR A 361 21.64 -0.15 15.00
CA THR A 361 22.99 0.05 14.47
C THR A 361 22.95 1.21 13.48
N ASP A 362 23.78 2.23 13.69
CA ASP A 362 23.88 3.40 12.81
C ASP A 362 22.53 4.08 12.50
N GLY A 363 21.66 4.23 13.50
CA GLY A 363 20.34 4.86 13.36
C GLY A 363 19.24 3.97 12.79
N ASP A 364 19.56 2.78 12.27
CA ASP A 364 18.61 1.80 11.78
C ASP A 364 18.20 0.82 12.89
N TYR A 365 16.90 0.70 13.14
CA TYR A 365 16.33 -0.31 14.03
C TYR A 365 15.94 -1.55 13.25
N ARG A 366 16.72 -2.62 13.38
CA ARG A 366 16.45 -3.90 12.74
C ARG A 366 15.57 -4.77 13.63
N ILE A 367 14.33 -5.01 13.19
CA ILE A 367 13.39 -5.92 13.84
C ILE A 367 13.91 -7.35 13.74
N MET A 368 13.93 -8.03 14.87
CA MET A 368 14.28 -9.45 14.96
C MET A 368 13.08 -10.31 15.34
N ALA A 369 12.18 -9.76 16.16
CA ALA A 369 10.90 -10.36 16.50
C ALA A 369 9.85 -9.26 16.62
N GLN A 370 8.61 -9.55 16.22
CA GLN A 370 7.49 -8.62 16.35
C GLN A 370 6.18 -9.35 16.63
N ALA A 371 5.27 -8.63 17.26
CA ALA A 371 3.88 -9.01 17.40
C ALA A 371 2.99 -7.84 17.02
N VAL A 372 2.03 -8.11 16.14
CA VAL A 372 1.01 -7.14 15.71
C VAL A 372 -0.37 -7.76 15.93
N ARG A 373 -1.34 -6.94 16.34
CA ARG A 373 -2.70 -7.44 16.50
C ARG A 373 -3.29 -7.81 15.15
N THR A 374 -3.98 -8.95 15.11
CA THR A 374 -4.78 -9.37 13.96
C THR A 374 -6.10 -9.97 14.45
N ASN A 375 -7.08 -10.13 13.56
CA ASN A 375 -8.32 -10.84 13.93
C ASN A 375 -8.04 -12.30 14.37
N ARG A 376 -6.95 -12.91 13.89
CA ARG A 376 -6.54 -14.28 14.26
C ARG A 376 -5.76 -14.32 15.56
N GLN A 377 -5.02 -13.26 15.88
CA GLN A 377 -4.27 -13.09 17.11
C GLN A 377 -4.63 -11.74 17.73
N PRO A 378 -5.80 -11.65 18.40
CA PRO A 378 -6.26 -10.38 18.98
C PRO A 378 -5.37 -9.91 20.12
N ALA A 379 -4.91 -10.83 20.98
CA ALA A 379 -4.03 -10.55 22.11
C ALA A 379 -2.58 -10.41 21.66
N LEU A 380 -1.86 -9.42 22.18
CA LEU A 380 -0.42 -9.31 21.96
C LEU A 380 0.33 -10.21 22.97
N PRO A 381 1.25 -11.08 22.50
CA PRO A 381 2.17 -11.72 23.41
C PRO A 381 3.03 -10.66 24.09
N GLN A 382 3.18 -10.77 25.41
CA GLN A 382 4.03 -9.87 26.20
C GLN A 382 5.51 -10.28 26.14
N THR A 383 5.82 -11.41 25.50
CA THR A 383 7.16 -11.96 25.40
C THR A 383 7.51 -12.28 23.96
N LEU A 384 8.71 -11.90 23.54
CA LEU A 384 9.30 -12.22 22.24
C LEU A 384 10.67 -12.89 22.44
N ASP A 385 10.91 -13.96 21.70
CA ASP A 385 12.23 -14.58 21.61
C ASP A 385 12.99 -13.92 20.45
N VAL A 386 14.11 -13.26 20.79
CA VAL A 386 14.90 -12.41 19.92
C VAL A 386 16.26 -13.07 19.68
N PRO A 387 16.59 -13.52 18.46
CA PRO A 387 17.93 -14.05 18.16
C PRO A 387 19.03 -13.06 18.54
N VAL A 388 20.12 -13.56 19.12
CA VAL A 388 21.28 -12.71 19.45
C VAL A 388 21.90 -12.17 18.16
N TYR A 389 22.11 -10.87 18.10
CA TYR A 389 22.69 -10.17 16.96
C TYR A 389 23.60 -9.02 17.41
N MET A 390 24.35 -8.46 16.47
CA MET A 390 25.19 -7.28 16.67
C MET A 390 24.35 -6.00 16.82
N GLY A 391 24.73 -5.13 17.75
CA GLY A 391 24.09 -3.83 17.98
C GLY A 391 23.51 -3.69 19.38
N GLU A 392 22.81 -2.58 19.60
CA GLU A 392 22.16 -2.27 20.88
C GLU A 392 20.74 -2.85 20.91
N LEU A 393 20.44 -3.74 21.86
CA LEU A 393 19.10 -4.32 22.02
C LEU A 393 18.08 -3.23 22.38
N CYS A 394 17.04 -3.12 21.57
CA CYS A 394 15.98 -2.13 21.70
C CYS A 394 14.61 -2.79 21.53
N VAL A 395 13.57 -2.11 22.03
CA VAL A 395 12.18 -2.45 21.78
C VAL A 395 11.47 -1.27 21.12
N ALA A 396 10.46 -1.56 20.29
CA ALA A 396 9.59 -0.57 19.72
C ALA A 396 8.13 -0.87 20.06
N ILE A 397 7.38 0.15 20.48
CA ILE A 397 5.94 0.08 20.75
C ILE A 397 5.21 0.89 19.69
N TYR A 398 4.21 0.29 19.05
CA TYR A 398 3.37 0.92 18.04
C TYR A 398 2.00 1.15 18.64
N ASP A 399 1.66 2.42 18.86
CA ASP A 399 0.39 2.78 19.47
C ASP A 399 -0.75 2.76 18.46
N VAL A 400 -2.00 2.75 18.97
CA VAL A 400 -3.21 2.79 18.13
C VAL A 400 -3.42 4.14 17.41
N ALA A 401 -2.66 5.18 17.77
CA ALA A 401 -2.66 6.49 17.11
C ALA A 401 -1.68 6.54 15.92
N GLY A 402 -0.96 5.45 15.63
CA GLY A 402 -0.02 5.34 14.51
C GLY A 402 1.40 5.80 14.82
N ASN A 403 1.71 6.18 16.07
CA ASN A 403 3.05 6.58 16.45
C ASN A 403 3.91 5.35 16.78
N SER A 404 5.21 5.49 16.55
CA SER A 404 6.21 4.46 16.85
C SER A 404 7.18 4.99 17.91
N HIS A 405 7.35 4.24 18.99
CA HIS A 405 8.14 4.64 20.15
C HIS A 405 9.26 3.64 20.38
N TYR A 406 10.51 4.11 20.39
CA TYR A 406 11.69 3.25 20.46
C TYR A 406 12.42 3.45 21.78
N TYR A 407 12.84 2.35 22.40
CA TYR A 407 13.51 2.37 23.70
C TYR A 407 14.71 1.44 23.72
N ARG A 408 15.79 1.94 24.31
CA ARG A 408 16.97 1.18 24.67
C ARG A 408 16.65 0.25 25.84
N VAL A 409 17.05 -1.02 25.71
CA VAL A 409 16.98 -1.98 26.82
C VAL A 409 18.26 -1.87 27.65
N PRO A 410 18.20 -1.36 28.90
CA PRO A 410 19.40 -1.18 29.71
C PRO A 410 19.97 -2.52 30.18
N ALA A 411 21.27 -2.55 30.49
CA ALA A 411 21.93 -3.76 31.00
C ALA A 411 21.31 -4.27 32.32
N SER A 412 20.71 -3.39 33.13
CA SER A 412 19.99 -3.75 34.35
C SER A 412 18.73 -4.60 34.12
N SER A 413 18.21 -4.66 32.88
CA SER A 413 17.08 -5.52 32.52
C SER A 413 17.45 -6.99 32.37
N PHE A 414 18.74 -7.35 32.32
CA PHE A 414 19.20 -8.72 32.07
C PHE A 414 19.31 -9.53 33.36
N ASN A 415 18.84 -10.78 33.32
CA ASN A 415 18.96 -11.76 34.42
C ASN A 415 18.32 -11.31 35.74
N LEU A 416 17.24 -10.51 35.66
CA LEU A 416 16.33 -10.30 36.78
C LEU A 416 15.62 -11.63 37.04
N ALA A 417 15.92 -12.24 38.20
CA ALA A 417 15.41 -13.54 38.63
C ALA A 417 13.90 -13.56 38.82
#